data_AF-A0A355CHJ6-F1
#
_entry.id   AF-A0A355CHJ6-F1
#
_cell.length_a   1.000
_cell.length_b   1.000
_cell.length_c   1.000
_cell.angle_alpha   90.00
_cell.angle_beta   90.00
_cell.angle_gamma   90.00
#
_symmetry.space_group_name_H-M   'P 1'
#
loop_
_entity.id
_entity.type
_entity.pdbx_description
1 polymer ?
#
loop_
_entity_poly.entity_id
_entity_poly.type
_entity_poly.pdbx_seq_one_letter_code
_entity_poly.pdbx_strand_id
1 'polypeptide(L)'
;MWIFLLIMLAVVIYFVVSQASSSNQASKASSQNYTNQVDYSNLEVSLDTSASNSYGCDYRRLRDLLAEGKWREADEETNNMILRVTNYNSVEDFATPITAKHTPCEDICTIDRLWLKYSNGRFGLSVQRRILLGIREDALFILLRLPSERKGNYYEEMKKEMELESNFNKLIGWYAPYDDGSSGLKNYNDLTFSIHAPYGHLPTANPPGGYPLLTENNINNLIVLNLLKRLSNCGIAL
;
A
#
# COMPACT_ATOMS: atom_id res chain seq x y z
N MET A 1 12.09 -41.63 7.21
CA MET A 1 11.98 -40.65 6.10
C MET A 1 11.02 -39.51 6.40
N TRP A 2 9.80 -39.76 6.90
CA TRP A 2 8.81 -38.70 7.21
C TRP A 2 9.21 -37.72 8.32
N ILE A 3 9.95 -38.17 9.34
CA ILE A 3 10.45 -37.30 10.43
C ILE A 3 11.42 -36.23 9.91
N PHE A 4 12.30 -36.58 8.98
CA PHE A 4 13.20 -35.61 8.35
C PHE A 4 12.45 -34.57 7.51
N LEU A 5 11.39 -34.98 6.81
CA LEU A 5 10.51 -34.06 6.07
C LEU A 5 9.80 -33.07 7.00
N LEU A 6 9.26 -33.54 8.14
CA LEU A 6 8.62 -32.68 9.13
C LEU A 6 9.59 -31.69 9.78
N ILE A 7 10.82 -32.12 10.08
CA ILE A 7 11.86 -31.25 10.62
C ILE A 7 12.26 -30.18 9.60
N MET A 8 12.46 -30.56 8.33
CA MET A 8 12.78 -29.60 7.27
C MET A 8 11.65 -28.58 7.06
N LEU A 9 10.39 -29.02 7.09
CA LEU A 9 9.23 -28.14 6.93
C LEU A 9 9.09 -27.17 8.13
N ALA A 10 9.31 -27.67 9.36
CA ALA A 10 9.32 -26.83 10.56
C ALA A 10 10.48 -25.81 10.57
N VAL A 11 11.67 -26.19 10.11
CA VAL A 11 12.82 -25.28 9.98
C VAL A 11 12.55 -24.21 8.93
N VAL A 12 11.95 -24.57 7.79
CA VAL A 12 11.56 -23.61 6.76
C VAL A 12 10.50 -22.65 7.28
N ILE A 13 9.44 -23.13 7.94
CA ILE A 13 8.41 -22.28 8.56
C ILE A 13 9.05 -21.34 9.59
N TYR A 14 9.89 -21.86 10.49
CA TYR A 14 10.57 -21.05 11.50
C TYR A 14 11.42 -19.94 10.85
N PHE A 15 12.19 -20.28 9.82
CA PHE A 15 13.03 -19.33 9.11
C PHE A 15 12.20 -18.26 8.38
N VAL A 16 11.10 -18.65 7.74
CA VAL A 16 10.17 -17.73 7.07
C VAL A 16 9.51 -16.78 8.08
N VAL A 17 9.01 -17.30 9.21
CA VAL A 17 8.41 -16.48 10.29
C VAL A 17 9.44 -15.54 10.91
N SER A 18 10.67 -16.02 11.13
CA SER A 18 11.79 -15.22 11.63
C SER A 18 12.11 -14.04 10.71
N GLN A 19 12.24 -14.27 9.41
CA GLN A 19 12.50 -13.20 8.45
C GLN A 19 11.34 -12.20 8.36
N ALA A 20 10.09 -12.68 8.36
CA ALA A 20 8.90 -11.84 8.37
C ALA A 20 8.77 -10.99 9.65
N SER A 21 9.28 -11.47 10.79
CA SER A 21 9.31 -10.72 12.05
C SER A 21 10.34 -9.59 12.00
N SER A 22 11.54 -9.87 11.48
CA SER A 22 12.62 -8.88 11.34
C SER A 22 12.26 -7.73 10.40
N SER A 23 11.68 -8.05 9.24
CA SER A 23 11.23 -7.03 8.27
C SER A 23 10.09 -6.16 8.83
N ASN A 24 9.15 -6.74 9.58
CA ASN A 24 8.10 -6.00 10.28
C ASN A 24 8.65 -5.09 11.40
N GLN A 25 9.77 -5.46 12.04
CA GLN A 25 10.44 -4.61 13.02
C GLN A 25 11.17 -3.44 12.35
N ALA A 26 11.80 -3.67 11.19
CA ALA A 26 12.45 -2.62 10.41
C ALA A 26 11.42 -1.60 9.87
N SER A 27 10.29 -2.07 9.34
CA SER A 27 9.21 -1.19 8.88
C SER A 27 8.58 -0.40 10.03
N LYS A 28 8.45 -1.00 11.21
CA LYS A 28 8.06 -0.32 12.45
C LYS A 28 9.03 0.82 12.80
N ALA A 29 10.33 0.54 12.87
CA ALA A 29 11.34 1.53 13.27
C ALA A 29 11.36 2.72 12.29
N SER A 30 11.32 2.45 10.98
CA SER A 30 11.25 3.52 9.98
C SER A 30 9.97 4.33 10.08
N SER A 31 8.82 3.67 10.28
CA SER A 31 7.53 4.34 10.40
C SER A 31 7.44 5.25 11.62
N GLN A 32 7.96 4.78 12.76
CA GLN A 32 8.03 5.56 14.00
C GLN A 32 8.92 6.81 13.85
N ASN A 33 10.04 6.70 13.15
CA ASN A 33 10.89 7.87 12.88
C ASN A 33 10.14 8.95 12.07
N TYR A 34 9.35 8.55 11.08
CA TYR A 34 8.56 9.50 10.29
C TYR A 34 7.41 10.13 11.08
N THR A 35 6.65 9.34 11.86
CA THR A 35 5.59 9.91 12.70
C THR A 35 6.11 10.93 13.69
N ASN A 36 7.34 10.75 14.18
CA ASN A 36 7.99 11.70 15.09
C ASN A 36 8.40 13.01 14.39
N GLN A 37 8.55 13.00 13.07
CA GLN A 37 8.92 14.17 12.27
C GLN A 37 7.70 14.96 11.80
N VAL A 38 6.53 14.34 11.71
CA VAL A 38 5.29 14.98 11.23
C VAL A 38 4.58 15.69 12.39
N ASP A 39 4.41 17.00 12.27
CA ASP A 39 3.53 17.76 13.16
C ASP A 39 2.05 17.56 12.77
N TYR A 40 1.32 16.85 13.62
CA TYR A 40 -0.11 16.58 13.44
C TYR A 40 -1.03 17.63 14.07
N SER A 41 -0.52 18.60 14.86
CA SER A 41 -1.37 19.54 15.61
C SER A 41 -2.15 20.47 14.70
N ASN A 42 -1.57 20.79 13.54
CA ASN A 42 -2.20 21.67 12.55
C ASN A 42 -3.10 20.92 11.55
N LEU A 43 -3.10 19.58 11.57
CA LEU A 43 -3.86 18.76 10.62
C LEU A 43 -5.38 18.90 10.84
N GLU A 44 -5.85 18.91 12.08
CA GLU A 44 -7.29 19.06 12.36
C GLU A 44 -7.80 20.45 11.99
N VAL A 45 -7.01 21.49 12.32
CA VAL A 45 -7.31 22.88 11.97
C VAL A 45 -7.33 23.06 10.45
N SER A 46 -6.40 22.43 9.72
CA SER A 46 -6.40 22.50 8.25
C SER A 46 -7.61 21.81 7.66
N LEU A 47 -8.03 20.66 8.21
CA LEU A 47 -9.19 19.90 7.70
C LEU A 47 -10.53 20.60 7.92
N ASP A 48 -10.66 21.35 9.01
CA ASP A 48 -11.86 22.14 9.28
C ASP A 48 -11.90 23.45 8.47
N THR A 49 -10.74 23.95 8.04
CA THR A 49 -10.60 25.19 7.25
C THR A 49 -10.54 24.92 5.73
N SER A 50 -10.13 23.73 5.30
CA SER A 50 -9.86 23.36 3.90
C SER A 50 -11.10 23.16 3.03
N ALA A 51 -12.30 23.43 3.55
CA ALA A 51 -13.50 23.51 2.73
C ALA A 51 -13.39 24.54 1.57
N SER A 52 -12.32 25.35 1.51
CA SER A 52 -12.19 26.43 0.53
C SER A 52 -11.00 26.43 -0.43
N ASN A 53 -9.95 25.57 -0.39
CA ASN A 53 -8.72 25.90 -1.17
C ASN A 53 -7.93 24.81 -1.95
N SER A 54 -8.32 23.54 -1.99
CA SER A 54 -7.73 22.57 -2.94
C SER A 54 -8.78 21.59 -3.43
N TYR A 55 -9.25 21.77 -4.67
CA TYR A 55 -10.14 20.90 -5.46
C TYR A 55 -11.39 20.27 -4.77
N GLY A 56 -11.73 20.65 -3.53
CA GLY A 56 -13.03 20.42 -2.89
C GLY A 56 -13.25 19.04 -2.26
N CYS A 57 -12.22 18.27 -1.91
CA CYS A 57 -12.41 17.01 -1.18
C CYS A 57 -12.59 17.23 0.33
N ASP A 58 -13.74 16.81 0.85
CA ASP A 58 -14.04 16.83 2.29
C ASP A 58 -13.49 15.56 2.98
N TYR A 59 -12.42 15.72 3.75
CA TYR A 59 -11.75 14.63 4.45
C TYR A 59 -12.31 14.30 5.83
N ARG A 60 -13.33 15.03 6.31
CA ARG A 60 -13.87 14.86 7.67
C ARG A 60 -14.42 13.45 7.88
N ARG A 61 -15.08 12.89 6.86
CA ARG A 61 -15.57 11.50 6.93
C ARG A 61 -14.44 10.50 7.13
N LEU A 62 -13.35 10.61 6.35
CA LEU A 62 -12.19 9.73 6.51
C LEU A 62 -11.54 9.91 7.90
N ARG A 63 -11.37 11.15 8.35
CA ARG A 63 -10.86 11.48 9.69
C ARG A 63 -11.68 10.79 10.78
N ASP A 64 -13.00 10.93 10.74
CA ASP A 64 -13.90 10.41 11.78
C ASP A 64 -13.89 8.87 11.79
N LEU A 65 -13.94 8.23 10.62
CA LEU A 65 -13.84 6.77 10.51
C LEU A 65 -12.51 6.24 11.06
N LEU A 66 -11.40 6.91 10.76
CA LEU A 66 -10.08 6.55 11.27
C LEU A 66 -9.97 6.77 12.79
N ALA A 67 -10.51 7.87 13.30
CA ALA A 67 -10.53 8.17 14.74
C ALA A 67 -11.34 7.15 15.53
N GLU A 68 -12.42 6.64 14.96
CA GLU A 68 -13.25 5.58 15.54
C GLU A 68 -12.66 4.16 15.36
N GLY A 69 -11.56 4.01 14.60
CA GLY A 69 -10.97 2.70 14.30
C GLY A 69 -11.82 1.84 13.35
N LYS A 70 -12.71 2.46 12.56
CA LYS A 70 -13.52 1.80 11.52
C LYS A 70 -12.68 1.58 10.26
N TRP A 71 -11.70 0.68 10.36
CA TRP A 71 -10.65 0.50 9.35
C TRP A 71 -11.16 0.11 7.97
N ARG A 72 -12.22 -0.70 7.89
CA ARG A 72 -12.80 -1.12 6.62
C ARG A 72 -13.50 0.05 5.93
N GLU A 73 -14.34 0.75 6.65
CA GLU A 73 -15.08 1.90 6.15
C GLU A 73 -14.13 3.06 5.79
N ALA A 74 -13.06 3.26 6.56
CA ALA A 74 -12.02 4.23 6.25
C ALA A 74 -11.25 3.85 4.96
N ASP A 75 -11.01 2.57 4.73
CA ASP A 75 -10.41 2.08 3.48
C ASP A 75 -11.33 2.31 2.29
N GLU A 76 -12.62 1.96 2.42
CA GLU A 76 -13.64 2.23 1.40
C GLU A 76 -13.77 3.73 1.09
N GLU A 77 -13.77 4.59 2.11
CA GLU A 77 -13.79 6.04 1.91
C GLU A 77 -12.52 6.54 1.22
N THR A 78 -11.35 5.98 1.58
CA THR A 78 -10.09 6.30 0.91
C THR A 78 -10.15 5.93 -0.57
N ASN A 79 -10.70 4.78 -0.92
CA ASN A 79 -10.87 4.34 -2.31
C ASN A 79 -11.80 5.29 -3.08
N ASN A 80 -12.92 5.70 -2.46
CA ASN A 80 -13.83 6.69 -3.05
C ASN A 80 -13.18 8.07 -3.23
N MET A 81 -12.35 8.51 -2.28
CA MET A 81 -11.60 9.76 -2.38
C MET A 81 -10.57 9.70 -3.51
N ILE A 82 -9.80 8.62 -3.59
CA ILE A 82 -8.83 8.40 -4.67
C ILE A 82 -9.50 8.55 -6.03
N LEU A 83 -10.70 7.97 -6.23
CA LEU A 83 -11.47 8.14 -7.47
C LEU A 83 -11.85 9.58 -7.78
N ARG A 84 -12.24 10.36 -6.75
CA ARG A 84 -12.64 11.77 -6.91
C ARG A 84 -11.44 12.63 -7.29
N VAL A 85 -10.31 12.48 -6.58
CA VAL A 85 -9.11 13.34 -6.77
C VAL A 85 -8.37 13.08 -8.08
N THR A 86 -8.57 11.91 -8.68
CA THR A 86 -8.02 11.56 -10.00
C THR A 86 -8.98 11.89 -11.15
N ASN A 87 -10.17 12.43 -10.85
CA ASN A 87 -11.21 12.84 -11.82
C ASN A 87 -11.63 11.72 -12.79
N TYR A 88 -11.84 10.51 -12.28
CA TYR A 88 -12.34 9.39 -13.09
C TYR A 88 -13.87 9.36 -13.14
N ASN A 89 -14.44 9.08 -14.32
CA ASN A 89 -15.88 8.86 -14.49
C ASN A 89 -16.25 7.35 -14.47
N SER A 90 -15.27 6.45 -14.65
CA SER A 90 -15.47 5.00 -14.54
C SER A 90 -14.16 4.26 -14.18
N VAL A 91 -14.30 2.96 -13.91
CA VAL A 91 -13.17 2.05 -13.65
C VAL A 91 -12.29 1.85 -14.90
N GLU A 92 -12.81 2.06 -16.12
CA GLU A 92 -12.00 1.95 -17.35
C GLU A 92 -10.97 3.10 -17.50
N ASP A 93 -11.29 4.30 -17.03
CA ASP A 93 -10.35 5.45 -17.05
C ASP A 93 -9.18 5.27 -16.05
N PHE A 94 -9.41 4.44 -15.03
CA PHE A 94 -8.48 4.07 -13.95
C PHE A 94 -7.18 3.45 -14.47
N ALA A 95 -7.18 2.96 -15.71
CA ALA A 95 -6.09 2.21 -16.31
C ALA A 95 -4.92 3.03 -16.87
N THR A 96 -5.02 4.35 -16.84
CA THR A 96 -4.05 5.22 -17.52
C THR A 96 -2.96 5.70 -16.56
N PRO A 97 -1.66 5.43 -16.79
CA PRO A 97 -0.56 5.92 -15.93
C PRO A 97 -0.51 7.46 -15.79
N ILE A 98 -1.18 8.16 -16.71
CA ILE A 98 -1.23 9.61 -16.80
C ILE A 98 -2.00 10.22 -15.62
N THR A 99 -2.92 9.52 -14.98
CA THR A 99 -3.93 10.15 -14.10
C THR A 99 -3.51 10.24 -12.63
N ALA A 100 -2.80 9.25 -12.10
CA ALA A 100 -2.13 9.38 -10.79
C ALA A 100 -1.00 10.45 -10.79
N LYS A 101 -0.47 10.83 -11.96
CA LYS A 101 0.43 11.98 -12.10
C LYS A 101 -0.25 13.32 -11.80
N HIS A 102 -1.58 13.39 -11.92
CA HIS A 102 -2.37 14.61 -11.74
C HIS A 102 -3.05 14.71 -10.37
N THR A 103 -3.04 13.64 -9.55
CA THR A 103 -3.53 13.71 -8.17
C THR A 103 -2.83 14.85 -7.43
N PRO A 104 -3.57 15.84 -6.86
CA PRO A 104 -2.95 16.96 -6.18
C PRO A 104 -2.15 16.49 -4.96
N CYS A 105 -1.00 17.13 -4.74
CA CYS A 105 -0.12 16.74 -3.64
C CYS A 105 -0.76 16.97 -2.27
N GLU A 106 -1.55 18.04 -2.12
CA GLU A 106 -2.25 18.32 -0.88
C GLU A 106 -3.19 17.19 -0.49
N ASP A 107 -3.96 16.66 -1.45
CA ASP A 107 -4.93 15.60 -1.23
C ASP A 107 -4.29 14.28 -0.81
N ILE A 108 -3.31 13.80 -1.59
CA ILE A 108 -2.64 12.52 -1.30
C ILE A 108 -1.82 12.60 0.00
N CYS A 109 -1.20 13.73 0.30
CA CYS A 109 -0.49 13.96 1.56
C CYS A 109 -1.47 14.01 2.74
N THR A 110 -2.66 14.58 2.56
CA THR A 110 -3.68 14.65 3.62
C THR A 110 -4.20 13.26 3.96
N ILE A 111 -4.53 12.45 2.95
CA ILE A 111 -4.93 11.05 3.12
C ILE A 111 -3.84 10.27 3.88
N ASP A 112 -2.58 10.36 3.44
CA ASP A 112 -1.48 9.64 4.08
C ASP A 112 -1.26 10.06 5.55
N ARG A 113 -1.29 11.37 5.84
CA ARG A 113 -1.16 11.90 7.20
C ARG A 113 -2.28 11.45 8.12
N LEU A 114 -3.51 11.39 7.63
CA LEU A 114 -4.65 10.89 8.38
C LEU A 114 -4.45 9.42 8.77
N TRP A 115 -4.09 8.56 7.81
CA TRP A 115 -3.80 7.15 8.06
C TRP A 115 -2.68 6.97 9.08
N LEU A 116 -1.57 7.72 8.95
CA LEU A 116 -0.46 7.65 9.89
C LEU A 116 -0.86 8.08 11.30
N LYS A 117 -1.57 9.21 11.43
CA LYS A 117 -1.98 9.77 12.73
C LYS A 117 -2.79 8.77 13.53
N TYR A 118 -3.87 8.27 12.95
CA TYR A 118 -4.82 7.44 13.67
C TYR A 118 -4.38 5.98 13.81
N SER A 119 -3.43 5.52 12.98
CA SER A 119 -2.84 4.17 13.09
C SER A 119 -1.55 4.12 13.91
N ASN A 120 -1.11 5.22 14.52
CA ASN A 120 0.19 5.31 15.20
C ASN A 120 1.35 4.90 14.27
N GLY A 121 1.31 5.40 13.04
CA GLY A 121 2.31 5.15 11.99
C GLY A 121 2.28 3.75 11.39
N ARG A 122 1.26 2.93 11.65
CA ARG A 122 1.22 1.56 11.12
C ARG A 122 0.76 1.50 9.68
N PHE A 123 -0.15 2.38 9.30
CA PHE A 123 -0.83 2.41 8.02
C PHE A 123 -0.56 3.72 7.29
N GLY A 124 -0.68 3.68 5.97
CA GLY A 124 -0.38 4.80 5.08
C GLY A 124 0.37 4.36 3.83
N LEU A 125 0.18 5.12 2.75
CA LEU A 125 0.88 4.94 1.49
C LEU A 125 2.39 5.19 1.66
N SER A 126 2.82 6.11 2.52
CA SER A 126 4.24 6.31 2.86
C SER A 126 4.87 5.10 3.57
N VAL A 127 4.08 4.37 4.37
CA VAL A 127 4.53 3.11 5.00
C VAL A 127 4.71 2.03 3.93
N GLN A 128 3.73 1.87 3.04
CA GLN A 128 3.81 0.95 1.90
C GLN A 128 5.02 1.24 1.01
N ARG A 129 5.25 2.52 0.66
CA ARG A 129 6.42 2.92 -0.13
C ARG A 129 7.72 2.49 0.51
N ARG A 130 7.89 2.72 1.81
CA ARG A 130 9.12 2.33 2.52
C ARG A 130 9.32 0.83 2.57
N ILE A 131 8.24 0.06 2.76
CA ILE A 131 8.32 -1.40 2.72
C ILE A 131 8.78 -1.85 1.33
N LEU A 132 8.19 -1.29 0.26
CA LEU A 132 8.56 -1.63 -1.11
C LEU A 132 10.02 -1.29 -1.42
N LEU A 133 10.48 -0.09 -1.05
CA LEU A 133 11.87 0.33 -1.24
C LEU A 133 12.86 -0.42 -0.35
N GLY A 134 12.40 -0.90 0.81
CA GLY A 134 13.18 -1.77 1.69
C GLY A 134 13.42 -3.17 1.11
N ILE A 135 12.59 -3.63 0.18
CA ILE A 135 12.86 -4.84 -0.62
C ILE A 135 13.95 -4.53 -1.65
N ARG A 136 13.78 -3.42 -2.39
CA ARG A 136 14.71 -3.00 -3.43
C ARG A 136 14.56 -1.49 -3.71
N GLU A 137 15.67 -0.76 -3.73
CA GLU A 137 15.67 0.70 -3.90
C GLU A 137 15.04 1.17 -5.23
N ASP A 138 15.25 0.43 -6.32
CA ASP A 138 14.66 0.69 -7.63
C ASP A 138 13.35 -0.07 -7.88
N ALA A 139 12.69 -0.62 -6.85
CA ALA A 139 11.45 -1.39 -6.98
C ALA A 139 10.35 -0.63 -7.76
N LEU A 140 10.11 0.65 -7.43
CA LEU A 140 9.14 1.47 -8.14
C LEU A 140 9.51 1.68 -9.62
N PHE A 141 10.80 1.78 -9.94
CA PHE A 141 11.25 1.91 -11.32
C PHE A 141 10.99 0.63 -12.13
N ILE A 142 11.19 -0.53 -11.50
CA ILE A 142 10.96 -1.83 -12.14
C ILE A 142 9.46 -2.07 -12.36
N LEU A 143 8.65 -1.85 -11.33
CA LEU A 143 7.22 -2.17 -11.37
C LEU A 143 6.38 -1.18 -12.20
N LEU A 144 6.87 0.04 -12.42
CA LEU A 144 6.18 1.06 -13.24
C LEU A 144 6.73 1.18 -14.67
N ARG A 145 7.71 0.35 -15.03
CA ARG A 145 8.35 0.38 -16.35
C ARG A 145 7.39 -0.02 -17.46
N LEU A 146 7.47 0.66 -18.61
CA LEU A 146 6.72 0.24 -19.80
C LEU A 146 7.32 -1.04 -20.41
N PRO A 147 6.52 -1.92 -21.03
CA PRO A 147 7.04 -3.12 -21.70
C PRO A 147 8.17 -2.84 -22.71
N SER A 148 8.10 -1.69 -23.41
CA SER A 148 9.11 -1.23 -24.38
C SER A 148 10.45 -0.82 -23.75
N GLU A 149 10.46 -0.53 -22.45
CA GLU A 149 11.64 -0.10 -21.71
C GLU A 149 12.38 -1.27 -21.03
N ARG A 150 11.80 -2.49 -21.06
CA ARG A 150 12.43 -3.68 -20.50
C ARG A 150 13.72 -3.99 -21.23
N LYS A 151 14.80 -4.14 -20.47
CA LYS A 151 16.13 -4.49 -20.98
C LYS A 151 16.49 -5.88 -20.49
N GLY A 152 16.67 -6.82 -21.42
CA GLY A 152 17.12 -8.17 -21.09
C GLY A 152 16.13 -9.25 -21.50
N ASN A 153 16.33 -10.45 -20.96
CA ASN A 153 15.48 -11.60 -21.24
C ASN A 153 14.10 -11.41 -20.60
N TYR A 154 13.04 -11.60 -21.39
CA TYR A 154 11.65 -11.47 -20.95
C TYR A 154 11.35 -12.25 -19.66
N TYR A 155 11.77 -13.51 -19.58
CA TYR A 155 11.50 -14.36 -18.43
C TYR A 155 12.21 -13.89 -17.17
N GLU A 156 13.45 -13.42 -17.30
CA GLU A 156 14.23 -12.92 -16.15
C GLU A 156 13.65 -11.61 -15.62
N GLU A 157 13.23 -10.69 -16.50
CA GLU A 157 12.58 -9.44 -16.10
C GLU A 157 11.23 -9.71 -15.43
N MET A 158 10.42 -10.59 -16.03
CA MET A 158 9.12 -10.98 -15.47
C MET A 158 9.30 -11.63 -14.08
N LYS A 159 10.28 -12.54 -13.91
CA LYS A 159 10.56 -13.17 -12.63
C LYS A 159 10.94 -12.16 -11.55
N LYS A 160 11.69 -11.10 -11.88
CA LYS A 160 12.03 -10.02 -10.95
C LYS A 160 10.79 -9.23 -10.53
N GLU A 161 9.91 -8.90 -11.47
CA GLU A 161 8.64 -8.22 -11.19
C GLU A 161 7.79 -9.07 -10.23
N MET A 162 7.60 -10.35 -10.53
CA MET A 162 6.85 -11.29 -9.67
C MET A 162 7.42 -11.41 -8.26
N GLU A 163 8.74 -11.51 -8.13
CA GLU A 163 9.39 -11.66 -6.82
C GLU A 163 9.19 -10.41 -5.97
N LEU A 164 9.32 -9.22 -6.57
CA LEU A 164 9.06 -7.94 -5.90
C LEU A 164 7.61 -7.83 -5.44
N GLU A 165 6.65 -8.11 -6.31
CA GLU A 165 5.22 -8.08 -5.98
C GLU A 165 4.89 -9.11 -4.88
N SER A 166 5.37 -10.34 -5.00
CA SER A 166 5.14 -11.40 -4.02
C SER A 166 5.70 -11.03 -2.65
N ASN A 167 6.94 -10.52 -2.60
CA ASN A 167 7.57 -10.12 -1.35
C ASN A 167 6.83 -8.93 -0.71
N PHE A 168 6.45 -7.94 -1.51
CA PHE A 168 5.68 -6.81 -1.02
C PHE A 168 4.33 -7.23 -0.43
N ASN A 169 3.55 -8.00 -1.19
CA ASN A 169 2.25 -8.50 -0.77
C ASN A 169 2.31 -9.34 0.51
N LYS A 170 3.35 -10.16 0.67
CA LYS A 170 3.60 -10.93 1.91
C LYS A 170 3.89 -10.02 3.09
N LEU A 171 4.76 -9.02 2.92
CA LEU A 171 5.17 -8.12 4.00
C LEU A 171 4.01 -7.28 4.55
N ILE A 172 3.14 -6.79 3.67
CA ILE A 172 1.97 -5.98 4.08
C ILE A 172 0.75 -6.84 4.41
N GLY A 173 0.83 -8.17 4.31
CA GLY A 173 -0.24 -9.07 4.72
C GLY A 173 -1.41 -9.23 3.73
N TRP A 174 -1.20 -8.90 2.45
CA TRP A 174 -2.15 -9.12 1.35
C TRP A 174 -2.08 -10.53 0.77
N TYR A 175 -1.19 -11.35 1.30
CA TYR A 175 -0.98 -12.72 0.87
C TYR A 175 -1.40 -13.70 1.97
N ALA A 176 -2.01 -14.83 1.60
CA ALA A 176 -2.38 -15.90 2.50
C ALA A 176 -1.91 -17.26 1.95
N PRO A 177 -1.45 -18.19 2.80
CA PRO A 177 -1.31 -19.58 2.41
C PRO A 177 -2.70 -20.20 2.20
N TYR A 178 -2.81 -21.07 1.20
CA TYR A 178 -3.94 -21.97 1.01
C TYR A 178 -3.63 -23.34 1.63
N ASP A 179 -4.69 -24.11 1.92
CA ASP A 179 -4.58 -25.41 2.59
C ASP A 179 -3.82 -26.47 1.77
N ASP A 180 -3.77 -26.30 0.44
CA ASP A 180 -3.01 -27.16 -0.48
C ASP A 180 -1.51 -26.85 -0.49
N GLY A 181 -1.05 -25.94 0.38
CA GLY A 181 0.33 -25.49 0.45
C GLY A 181 0.72 -24.51 -0.65
N SER A 182 -0.20 -24.16 -1.55
CA SER A 182 -0.06 -22.99 -2.40
C SER A 182 -0.32 -21.73 -1.59
N SER A 183 -0.09 -20.58 -2.19
CA SER A 183 -0.30 -19.31 -1.52
C SER A 183 -0.73 -18.28 -2.55
N GLY A 184 -1.61 -17.38 -2.16
CA GLY A 184 -2.20 -16.41 -3.07
C GLY A 184 -2.64 -15.15 -2.38
N LEU A 185 -3.09 -14.21 -3.20
CA LEU A 185 -3.58 -12.93 -2.72
C LEU A 185 -4.91 -13.12 -2.03
N LYS A 186 -5.08 -12.42 -0.91
CA LYS A 186 -6.35 -12.33 -0.21
C LYS A 186 -7.34 -11.56 -1.07
N ASN A 187 -8.59 -11.99 -1.07
CA ASN A 187 -9.65 -11.11 -1.54
C ASN A 187 -9.78 -9.95 -0.56
N TYR A 188 -10.36 -8.84 -1.01
CA TYR A 188 -10.62 -7.68 -0.16
C TYR A 188 -11.36 -8.05 1.14
N ASN A 189 -12.33 -8.97 1.03
CA ASN A 189 -13.11 -9.41 2.18
C ASN A 189 -12.32 -10.23 3.20
N ASP A 190 -11.21 -10.83 2.79
CA ASP A 190 -10.33 -11.66 3.61
C ASP A 190 -9.19 -10.85 4.28
N LEU A 191 -9.14 -9.54 4.02
CA LEU A 191 -8.18 -8.63 4.63
C LEU A 191 -8.45 -8.39 6.12
N THR A 192 -7.39 -8.01 6.84
CA THR A 192 -7.44 -7.78 8.28
C THR A 192 -7.67 -6.30 8.56
N PHE A 193 -8.94 -5.91 8.75
CA PHE A 193 -9.32 -4.53 9.10
C PHE A 193 -9.21 -4.29 10.62
N SER A 194 -7.98 -4.27 11.10
CA SER A 194 -7.66 -4.09 12.53
C SER A 194 -6.32 -3.39 12.68
N ILE A 195 -6.14 -2.62 13.75
CA ILE A 195 -4.85 -2.02 14.12
C ILE A 195 -3.72 -3.05 14.27
N HIS A 196 -4.07 -4.32 14.51
CA HIS A 196 -3.11 -5.42 14.63
C HIS A 196 -2.62 -5.97 13.28
N ALA A 197 -3.13 -5.48 12.15
CA ALA A 197 -2.64 -5.86 10.84
C ALA A 197 -1.16 -5.45 10.63
N PRO A 198 -0.43 -6.08 9.68
CA PRO A 198 0.96 -5.72 9.38
C PRO A 198 1.15 -4.24 9.00
N TYR A 199 2.38 -3.75 9.11
CA TYR A 199 2.68 -2.39 8.66
C TYR A 199 2.39 -2.26 7.15
N GLY A 200 1.81 -1.13 6.76
CA GLY A 200 1.43 -0.87 5.37
C GLY A 200 0.24 -1.68 4.85
N HIS A 201 -0.45 -2.45 5.71
CA HIS A 201 -1.61 -3.25 5.28
C HIS A 201 -2.73 -2.40 4.69
N LEU A 202 -2.93 -1.18 5.20
CA LEU A 202 -3.95 -0.23 4.77
C LEU A 202 -3.30 1.15 4.48
N PRO A 203 -3.94 2.00 3.65
CA PRO A 203 -5.10 1.69 2.82
C PRO A 203 -4.75 0.78 1.63
N THR A 204 -5.74 0.07 1.07
CA THR A 204 -5.56 -0.80 -0.09
C THR A 204 -5.45 -0.04 -1.40
N ALA A 205 -6.06 1.15 -1.48
CA ALA A 205 -6.23 1.90 -2.73
C ALA A 205 -6.90 1.06 -3.84
N ASN A 206 -7.79 0.12 -3.46
CA ASN A 206 -8.48 -0.78 -4.37
C ASN A 206 -9.83 -0.19 -4.81
N PRO A 207 -10.08 0.07 -6.10
CA PRO A 207 -11.34 0.67 -6.54
C PRO A 207 -12.54 -0.24 -6.25
N PRO A 208 -13.75 0.34 -6.16
CA PRO A 208 -15.01 -0.42 -6.11
C PRO A 208 -15.12 -1.38 -7.31
N GLY A 209 -15.60 -2.60 -7.06
CA GLY A 209 -15.72 -3.65 -8.09
C GLY A 209 -14.95 -4.94 -7.78
N GLY A 210 -14.17 -4.97 -6.70
CA GLY A 210 -13.58 -6.20 -6.18
C GLY A 210 -12.44 -6.74 -7.03
N TYR A 211 -11.69 -5.85 -7.67
CA TYR A 211 -10.49 -6.26 -8.40
C TYR A 211 -9.46 -6.87 -7.45
N PRO A 212 -8.68 -7.86 -7.92
CA PRO A 212 -7.58 -8.39 -7.14
C PRO A 212 -6.61 -7.29 -6.70
N LEU A 213 -6.22 -7.32 -5.42
CA LEU A 213 -5.07 -6.56 -4.90
C LEU A 213 -3.83 -6.89 -5.73
N LEU A 214 -2.77 -6.06 -5.73
CA LEU A 214 -1.55 -6.19 -6.55
C LEU A 214 -1.30 -7.61 -7.13
N THR A 215 -1.77 -7.88 -8.35
CA THR A 215 -1.68 -9.16 -9.09
C THR A 215 -0.98 -8.95 -10.43
N GLU A 216 -0.17 -9.92 -10.86
CA GLU A 216 0.35 -9.99 -12.23
C GLU A 216 -0.73 -9.70 -13.29
N ASN A 217 -0.36 -8.89 -14.29
CA ASN A 217 -1.18 -8.52 -15.46
C ASN A 217 -2.50 -7.78 -15.18
N ASN A 218 -2.63 -7.15 -14.01
CA ASN A 218 -3.80 -6.33 -13.71
C ASN A 218 -3.46 -4.84 -13.80
N ILE A 219 -4.26 -4.12 -14.58
CA ILE A 219 -4.30 -2.66 -14.67
C ILE A 219 -4.30 -2.00 -13.28
N ASN A 220 -4.87 -2.66 -12.27
CA ASN A 220 -4.95 -2.16 -10.89
C ASN A 220 -3.59 -2.09 -10.15
N ASN A 221 -2.55 -2.82 -10.61
CA ASN A 221 -1.20 -2.69 -10.07
C ASN A 221 -0.66 -1.27 -10.18
N LEU A 222 -1.12 -0.54 -11.21
CA LEU A 222 -0.66 0.79 -11.50
C LEU A 222 -1.10 1.80 -10.44
N ILE A 223 -2.23 1.64 -9.76
CA ILE A 223 -2.76 2.74 -8.94
C ILE A 223 -1.98 2.91 -7.66
N VAL A 224 -1.90 1.88 -6.81
CA VAL A 224 -1.12 1.98 -5.59
C VAL A 224 0.32 2.36 -5.94
N LEU A 225 0.96 1.71 -6.90
CA LEU A 225 2.34 2.02 -7.32
C LEU A 225 2.50 3.46 -7.84
N ASN A 226 1.56 3.98 -8.63
CA ASN A 226 1.62 5.36 -9.08
C ASN A 226 1.32 6.35 -7.94
N LEU A 227 0.45 6.02 -6.98
CA LEU A 227 0.25 6.82 -5.76
C LEU A 227 1.53 6.86 -4.91
N LEU A 228 2.21 5.71 -4.74
CA LEU A 228 3.52 5.62 -4.07
C LEU A 228 4.57 6.48 -4.80
N LYS A 229 4.59 6.45 -6.13
CA LYS A 229 5.47 7.29 -6.94
C LYS A 229 5.09 8.77 -6.82
N ARG A 230 3.80 9.10 -6.82
CA ARG A 230 3.28 10.47 -6.72
C ARG A 230 3.65 11.11 -5.39
N LEU A 231 3.52 10.38 -4.28
CA LEU A 231 3.98 10.83 -2.95
C LEU A 231 5.45 11.27 -2.96
N SER A 232 6.31 10.53 -3.65
CA SER A 232 7.72 10.88 -3.80
C SER A 232 7.92 12.22 -4.53
N ASN A 233 7.07 12.52 -5.51
CA ASN A 233 7.15 13.76 -6.27
C ASN A 233 6.54 14.95 -5.51
N CYS A 234 5.69 14.68 -4.51
CA CYS A 234 5.05 15.69 -3.67
C CYS A 234 5.96 16.22 -2.55
N GLY A 235 7.25 15.86 -2.54
CA GLY A 235 8.21 16.39 -1.58
C GLY A 235 8.06 15.81 -0.18
N ILE A 236 7.31 14.72 0.00
CA ILE A 236 7.47 13.87 1.19
C ILE A 236 8.81 13.14 1.03
N ALA A 237 9.88 13.83 1.42
CA ALA A 237 11.16 13.22 1.69
C ALA A 237 11.02 12.41 2.98
N LEU A 238 11.18 11.09 2.84
CA LEU A 238 11.41 10.15 3.94
C LEU A 238 12.90 9.83 3.97
#